data_AF-A0A2P8FLQ2-F1
#
_entry.id   AF-A0A2P8FLQ2-F1
#
_cell.length_a   1.000
_cell.length_b   1.000
_cell.length_c   1.000
_cell.angle_alpha   90.00
_cell.angle_beta   90.00
_cell.angle_gamma   90.00
#
_symmetry.space_group_name_H-M   'P 1'
#
loop_
_entity.id
_entity.type
_entity.pdbx_description
1 polymer ?
#
loop_
_entity_poly.entity_id
_entity_poly.type
_entity_poly.pdbx_seq_one_letter_code
_entity_poly.pdbx_strand_id
1 'polypeptide(L)'
;MHITLALAQAPQQFSFQGVAKKADGKVVSSAIIGVRLTIHSEAIGGTTVYQETHSTQTNPGGIFNIQIGGGNVVSGTFAAIPWKTFPHFLQLEMDPLGGSAYTDLGTTQMLSVPYAMQAKESTKWNDGYPVVQKFEFAPDIDPNDVNDPDIQKYYLPAVGDGHRLIWYPFKGALRVGESLNGKWEGSEIGAKSVAFGGDNLAKGDFSFAVGLGASATGLFSTAIGQSSSASGTSGVACGLGSLSKGYGTVSVGMYNASPDIPNPTSPLPTDIIFQVGYGSSQNDRKSGISMLRNGNLGIGNNVLAPEYLLDLGGRMRIRHNGTTSGIHFNNSQNIEHGFMGMKTDAQIGFFINNAWRFWVDNAGNGALGGTLSQSSDRRLKRDFSTLSSSLGKLAHLKGYHYYWKDKDRDQSLQTGLVAQEVEALFPELVKTDEKGFKSLNYTGLIPHLIESVKELAKQNAKLEVENAALRAESKSMNDKLATIVTRLDQLSSQRAETMAK
;
A
#
# COMPACT_ATOMS: atom_id res chain seq x y z
N MET A 1 23.06 33.01 10.91
CA MET A 1 21.79 33.70 11.25
C MET A 1 21.96 34.27 12.65
N HIS A 2 22.33 35.55 12.77
CA HIS A 2 22.39 36.23 14.06
C HIS A 2 20.97 36.65 14.43
N ILE A 3 20.39 35.95 15.41
CA ILE A 3 19.12 36.36 16.03
C ILE A 3 19.49 37.37 17.10
N THR A 4 19.36 38.66 16.77
CA THR A 4 19.41 39.73 17.76
C THR A 4 18.08 39.70 18.52
N LEU A 5 18.08 39.21 19.75
CA LEU A 5 16.93 39.36 20.65
C LEU A 5 16.76 40.83 21.00
N ALA A 6 15.75 41.49 20.43
CA ALA A 6 15.25 42.76 20.93
C ALA A 6 14.41 42.49 22.19
N LEU A 7 14.99 42.67 23.38
CA LEU A 7 14.23 42.73 24.62
C LEU A 7 13.55 44.11 24.67
N ALA A 8 12.26 44.15 24.40
CA ALA A 8 11.45 45.32 24.72
C ALA A 8 11.30 45.38 26.26
N GLN A 9 12.20 46.09 26.93
CA GLN A 9 12.09 46.27 28.37
C GLN A 9 11.05 47.36 28.63
N ALA A 10 9.97 47.02 29.35
CA ALA A 10 9.03 48.02 29.83
C ALA A 10 9.81 49.06 30.67
N PRO A 11 9.59 50.37 30.45
CA PRO A 11 10.26 51.40 31.23
C PRO A 11 10.06 51.15 32.73
N GLN A 12 11.14 51.18 33.51
CA GLN A 12 11.11 51.01 34.98
C GLN A 12 10.64 52.30 35.66
N GLN A 13 9.51 52.84 35.20
CA GLN A 13 8.92 54.07 35.69
C GLN A 13 7.45 54.21 35.26
N PHE A 14 6.65 54.95 36.00
CA PHE A 14 5.27 55.30 35.62
C PHE A 14 4.97 56.78 35.84
N SER A 15 4.06 57.34 35.05
CA SER A 15 3.71 58.76 35.14
C SER A 15 2.85 59.07 36.36
N PHE A 16 3.13 60.20 36.99
CA PHE A 16 2.33 60.77 38.07
C PHE A 16 2.11 62.26 37.82
N GLN A 17 0.87 62.71 38.02
CA GLN A 17 0.49 64.11 37.95
C GLN A 17 -0.17 64.51 39.26
N GLY A 18 0.26 65.63 39.82
CA GLY A 18 -0.28 66.19 41.05
C GLY A 18 -0.52 67.69 40.95
N VAL A 19 -1.24 68.24 41.92
CA VAL A 19 -1.46 69.68 42.07
C VAL A 19 -0.88 70.13 43.41
N ALA A 20 0.15 70.97 43.36
CA ALA A 20 0.80 71.51 44.53
C ALA A 20 -0.02 72.68 45.11
N LYS A 21 -0.40 72.55 46.38
CA LYS A 21 -1.10 73.59 47.15
C LYS A 21 -0.35 73.89 48.45
N LYS A 22 -0.39 75.15 48.87
CA LYS A 22 0.08 75.59 50.19
C LYS A 22 -0.96 75.26 51.26
N ALA A 23 -0.58 75.39 52.53
CA ALA A 23 -1.45 75.15 53.69
C ALA A 23 -2.70 76.07 53.71
N ASP A 24 -2.66 77.23 53.04
CA ASP A 24 -3.80 78.14 52.86
C ASP A 24 -4.75 77.75 51.71
N GLY A 25 -4.51 76.59 51.07
CA GLY A 25 -5.29 76.06 49.96
C GLY A 25 -4.99 76.70 48.59
N LYS A 26 -4.12 77.72 48.53
CA LYS A 26 -3.71 78.35 47.27
C LYS A 26 -2.69 77.49 46.54
N VAL A 27 -2.75 77.49 45.21
CA VAL A 27 -1.80 76.75 44.38
C VAL A 27 -0.40 77.33 44.47
N VAL A 28 0.60 76.47 44.41
CA VAL A 28 2.00 76.88 44.23
C VAL A 28 2.19 77.12 42.74
N SER A 29 1.96 78.35 42.26
CA SER A 29 1.99 78.69 40.83
C SER A 29 3.39 78.98 40.32
N SER A 30 3.79 78.35 39.20
CA SER A 30 5.02 78.67 38.46
C SER A 30 6.31 78.64 39.30
N ALA A 31 6.39 77.75 40.29
CA ALA A 31 7.52 77.66 41.21
C ALA A 31 8.17 76.27 41.16
N ILE A 32 9.45 76.21 41.55
CA ILE A 32 10.17 74.96 41.73
C ILE A 32 9.74 74.37 43.08
N ILE A 33 9.32 73.12 43.07
CA ILE A 33 8.95 72.36 44.26
C ILE A 33 9.83 71.11 44.38
N GLY A 34 10.10 70.72 45.62
CA GLY A 34 10.73 69.44 45.95
C GLY A 34 9.65 68.43 46.24
N VAL A 35 9.68 67.26 45.60
CA VAL A 35 8.74 66.17 45.85
C VAL A 35 9.52 64.93 46.27
N ARG A 36 9.16 64.33 47.39
CA ARG A 36 9.69 63.03 47.82
C ARG A 36 8.58 61.99 47.74
N LEU A 37 8.92 60.83 47.20
CA LEU A 37 7.99 59.72 47.05
C LEU A 37 8.56 58.50 47.74
N THR A 38 7.73 57.85 48.54
CA THR A 38 8.08 56.63 49.26
C THR A 38 7.08 55.55 48.91
N ILE A 39 7.56 54.38 48.49
CA ILE A 39 6.73 53.20 48.28
C ILE A 39 6.88 52.30 49.50
N HIS A 40 5.76 52.09 50.18
CA HIS A 40 5.64 51.14 51.29
C HIS A 40 5.01 49.84 50.80
N SER A 41 5.39 48.72 51.42
CA SER A 41 4.78 47.41 51.21
C SER A 41 3.88 47.03 52.39
N GLU A 42 2.95 46.10 52.15
CA GLU A 42 2.06 45.44 53.11
C GLU A 42 0.94 46.32 53.69
N ALA A 43 1.26 47.52 54.21
CA ALA A 43 0.30 48.43 54.83
C ALA A 43 0.71 49.91 54.67
N ILE A 44 -0.21 50.83 55.02
CA ILE A 44 0.07 52.27 55.11
C ILE A 44 1.17 52.49 56.16
N GLY A 45 2.29 53.10 55.76
CA GLY A 45 3.46 53.29 56.63
C GLY A 45 4.28 52.03 56.94
N GLY A 46 4.08 50.95 56.17
CA GLY A 46 4.86 49.71 56.29
C GLY A 46 6.31 49.84 55.81
N THR A 47 6.97 48.73 55.51
CA THR A 47 8.38 48.73 55.11
C THR A 47 8.59 49.52 53.83
N THR A 48 9.50 50.51 53.86
CA THR A 48 9.95 51.26 52.68
C THR A 48 10.74 50.35 51.75
N VAL A 49 10.20 50.08 50.56
CA VAL A 49 10.87 49.26 49.53
C VAL A 49 11.56 50.11 48.47
N TYR A 50 11.15 51.37 48.33
CA TYR A 50 11.76 52.33 47.40
C TYR A 50 11.46 53.76 47.82
N GLN A 51 12.43 54.66 47.66
CA GLN A 51 12.25 56.09 47.88
C GLN A 51 13.07 56.90 46.88
N GLU A 52 12.48 57.97 46.36
CA GLU A 52 13.13 58.90 45.45
C GLU A 52 12.70 60.35 45.67
N THR A 53 13.48 61.27 45.10
CA THR A 53 13.20 62.71 45.12
C THR A 53 13.20 63.29 43.72
N HIS A 54 12.36 64.30 43.52
CA HIS A 54 12.24 65.06 42.28
C HIS A 54 12.29 66.56 42.60
N SER A 55 12.92 67.32 41.71
CA SER A 55 12.79 68.77 41.67
C SER A 55 12.08 69.12 40.36
N THR A 56 10.89 69.71 40.46
CA THR A 56 10.03 69.97 39.30
C THR A 56 9.37 71.34 39.38
N GLN A 57 8.99 71.90 38.24
CA GLN A 57 8.34 73.20 38.15
C GLN A 57 6.83 73.02 37.96
N THR A 58 6.04 73.72 38.78
CA THR A 58 4.59 73.76 38.63
C THR A 58 4.16 74.71 37.52
N ASN A 59 2.99 74.49 36.93
CA ASN A 59 2.37 75.45 36.01
C ASN A 59 1.57 76.54 36.77
N PRO A 60 0.94 77.53 36.10
CA PRO A 60 0.12 78.55 36.78
C PRO A 60 -1.04 78.00 37.62
N GLY A 61 -1.53 76.80 37.29
CA GLY A 61 -2.55 76.08 38.06
C GLY A 61 -2.00 75.17 39.18
N GLY A 62 -0.69 75.20 39.44
CA GLY A 62 -0.03 74.36 40.45
C GLY A 62 0.20 72.91 40.03
N ILE A 63 -0.08 72.55 38.77
CA ILE A 63 0.07 71.17 38.27
C ILE A 63 1.54 70.88 37.99
N PHE A 64 2.01 69.71 38.40
CA PHE A 64 3.32 69.17 38.07
C PHE A 64 3.20 67.74 37.52
N ASN A 65 4.15 67.35 36.67
CA ASN A 65 4.25 66.01 36.12
C ASN A 65 5.63 65.43 36.45
N ILE A 66 5.66 64.20 36.94
CA ILE A 66 6.89 63.45 37.23
C ILE A 66 6.75 62.01 36.74
N GLN A 67 7.89 61.34 36.56
CA GLN A 67 7.95 59.91 36.26
C GLN A 67 8.52 59.21 37.48
N ILE A 68 7.67 58.48 38.20
CA ILE A 68 8.05 57.75 39.40
C ILE A 68 8.93 56.57 38.98
N GLY A 69 10.14 56.47 39.51
CA GLY A 69 11.20 55.56 39.06
C GLY A 69 12.31 56.22 38.23
N GLY A 70 12.12 57.49 37.83
CA GLY A 70 13.11 58.30 37.11
C GLY A 70 13.73 59.43 37.95
N GLY A 71 13.48 59.47 39.26
CA GLY A 71 13.99 60.51 40.16
C GLY A 71 15.39 60.22 40.71
N ASN A 72 15.85 61.09 41.62
CA ASN A 72 17.06 60.83 42.39
C ASN A 72 16.73 59.83 43.51
N VAL A 73 17.21 58.60 43.37
CA VAL A 73 16.99 57.51 44.33
C VAL A 73 17.62 57.85 45.68
N VAL A 74 16.83 57.74 46.75
CA VAL A 74 17.28 57.90 48.14
C VAL A 74 17.53 56.53 48.78
N SER A 75 16.65 55.55 48.53
CA SER A 75 16.81 54.18 49.01
C SER A 75 16.08 53.15 48.14
N GLY A 76 16.54 51.90 48.16
CA GLY A 76 15.98 50.80 47.37
C GLY A 76 16.38 50.83 45.89
N THR A 77 15.74 50.00 45.07
CA THR A 77 15.92 49.99 43.61
C THR A 77 14.57 49.70 42.98
N PHE A 78 14.14 50.54 42.04
CA PHE A 78 12.80 50.45 41.45
C PHE A 78 12.52 49.09 40.80
N ALA A 79 13.51 48.53 40.09
CA ALA A 79 13.43 47.21 39.46
C ALA A 79 13.36 46.04 40.45
N ALA A 80 13.77 46.24 41.70
CA ALA A 80 13.78 45.22 42.74
C ALA A 80 12.51 45.25 43.61
N ILE A 81 11.57 46.18 43.37
CA ILE A 81 10.32 46.25 44.12
C ILE A 81 9.52 44.96 43.87
N PRO A 82 9.10 44.24 44.92
CA PRO A 82 8.39 42.97 44.79
C PRO A 82 6.90 43.16 44.47
N TRP A 83 6.60 43.80 43.34
CA TRP A 83 5.25 44.17 42.88
C TRP A 83 4.21 43.03 42.92
N LYS A 84 4.65 41.76 42.91
CA LYS A 84 3.80 40.57 42.88
C LYS A 84 3.38 40.04 44.25
N THR A 85 4.11 40.40 45.31
CA THR A 85 4.02 39.69 46.60
C THR A 85 3.05 40.35 47.57
N PHE A 86 3.03 41.67 47.63
CA PHE A 86 2.29 42.44 48.63
C PHE A 86 1.52 43.60 48.00
N PRO A 87 0.45 44.12 48.64
CA PRO A 87 -0.08 45.43 48.28
C PRO A 87 0.99 46.50 48.54
N HIS A 88 1.02 47.52 47.69
CA HIS A 88 1.98 48.62 47.79
C HIS A 88 1.24 49.95 47.94
N PHE A 89 1.84 50.89 48.65
CA PHE A 89 1.27 52.18 48.99
C PHE A 89 2.25 53.29 48.61
N LEU A 90 1.74 54.35 47.98
CA LEU A 90 2.52 55.51 47.59
C LEU A 90 2.28 56.63 48.61
N GLN A 91 3.33 56.98 49.37
CA GLN A 91 3.38 58.17 50.21
C GLN A 91 3.98 59.32 49.41
N LEU A 92 3.35 60.49 49.48
CA LEU A 92 3.79 61.70 48.79
C LEU A 92 4.12 62.79 49.80
N GLU A 93 5.28 63.40 49.65
CA GLU A 93 5.73 64.49 50.51
C GLU A 93 6.27 65.64 49.66
N MET A 94 6.10 66.89 50.09
CA MET A 94 6.45 68.06 49.30
C MET A 94 7.10 69.17 50.12
N ASP A 95 8.10 69.83 49.53
CA ASP A 95 8.62 71.13 49.95
C ASP A 95 8.24 72.20 48.91
N PRO A 96 7.35 73.16 49.26
CA PRO A 96 6.88 74.18 48.34
C PRO A 96 7.93 75.24 47.97
N LEU A 97 9.10 75.25 48.61
CA LEU A 97 10.23 76.12 48.31
C LEU A 97 11.32 75.42 47.49
N GLY A 98 11.14 74.16 47.11
CA GLY A 98 12.12 73.42 46.31
C GLY A 98 13.28 72.82 47.13
N GLY A 99 13.23 72.88 48.46
CA GLY A 99 14.24 72.35 49.36
C GLY A 99 14.00 70.89 49.77
N SER A 100 14.53 70.52 50.94
CA SER A 100 14.42 69.19 51.55
C SER A 100 13.54 69.14 52.80
N ALA A 101 12.81 70.22 53.11
CA ALA A 101 11.90 70.31 54.24
C ALA A 101 10.51 69.78 53.86
N TYR A 102 10.43 68.47 53.61
CA TYR A 102 9.22 67.83 53.10
C TYR A 102 8.10 67.77 54.14
N THR A 103 6.89 68.11 53.71
CA THR A 103 5.64 67.91 54.46
C THR A 103 4.86 66.74 53.85
N ASP A 104 4.37 65.81 54.67
CA ASP A 104 3.57 64.67 54.23
C ASP A 104 2.19 65.12 53.72
N LEU A 105 1.84 64.68 52.50
CA LEU A 105 0.58 64.97 51.82
C LEU A 105 -0.39 63.77 51.85
N GLY A 106 0.03 62.66 52.45
CA GLY A 106 -0.76 61.45 52.62
C GLY A 106 -0.22 60.25 51.85
N THR A 107 -0.76 59.08 52.22
CA THR A 107 -0.42 57.79 51.64
C THR A 107 -1.66 57.16 51.02
N THR A 108 -1.54 56.64 49.80
CA THR A 108 -2.64 55.97 49.08
C THR A 108 -2.21 54.60 48.59
N GLN A 109 -3.13 53.63 48.58
CA GLN A 109 -2.85 52.30 48.03
C GLN A 109 -2.74 52.36 46.51
N MET A 110 -1.71 51.73 45.97
CA MET A 110 -1.58 51.56 44.53
C MET A 110 -2.47 50.40 44.07
N LEU A 111 -3.44 50.73 43.21
CA LEU A 111 -4.31 49.75 42.56
C LEU A 111 -3.79 49.43 41.16
N SER A 112 -3.99 48.20 40.70
CA SER A 112 -3.63 47.80 39.35
C SER A 112 -4.49 48.54 38.31
N VAL A 113 -3.84 49.12 37.30
CA VAL A 113 -4.55 49.70 36.16
C VAL A 113 -5.16 48.58 35.29
N PRO A 114 -6.29 48.82 34.58
CA PRO A 114 -6.95 47.79 33.76
C PRO A 114 -6.03 47.10 32.74
N TYR A 115 -5.06 47.83 32.17
CA TYR A 115 -4.07 47.25 31.25
C TYR A 115 -3.06 46.32 31.95
N ALA A 116 -2.74 46.59 33.21
CA ALA A 116 -1.89 45.72 34.04
C ALA A 116 -2.63 44.44 34.47
N MET A 117 -3.96 44.49 34.62
CA MET A 117 -4.78 43.30 34.86
C MET A 117 -4.74 42.33 33.67
N GLN A 118 -4.69 42.85 32.43
CA GLN A 118 -4.49 42.04 31.22
C GLN A 118 -3.07 41.44 31.16
N ALA A 119 -2.06 42.14 31.69
CA ALA A 119 -0.69 41.61 31.79
C ALA A 119 -0.55 40.48 32.84
N LYS A 120 -1.49 40.30 33.77
CA LYS A 120 -1.48 39.16 34.70
C LYS A 120 -1.53 37.81 33.96
N GLU A 121 -2.19 37.76 32.80
CA GLU A 121 -2.28 36.56 31.96
C GLU A 121 -0.96 36.24 31.21
N SER A 122 -0.07 37.22 31.02
CA SER A 122 1.23 36.98 30.36
C SER A 122 2.23 36.23 31.23
N THR A 123 1.99 36.18 32.55
CA THR A 123 2.86 35.44 33.49
C THR A 123 2.68 33.92 33.43
N LYS A 124 1.72 33.40 32.66
CA LYS A 124 1.62 31.97 32.31
C LYS A 124 2.82 31.46 31.50
N TRP A 125 3.68 32.36 31.00
CA TRP A 125 4.84 32.07 30.14
C TRP A 125 6.21 32.12 30.86
N ASN A 126 6.30 31.89 32.17
CA ASN A 126 7.59 31.82 32.87
C ASN A 126 7.75 30.58 33.78
N ASP A 127 9.01 30.16 33.96
CA ASP A 127 9.52 29.18 34.92
C ASP A 127 9.24 27.69 34.68
N GLY A 128 9.74 27.11 33.58
CA GLY A 128 10.01 25.66 33.49
C GLY A 128 8.81 24.70 33.57
N TYR A 129 7.59 25.22 33.74
CA TYR A 129 6.34 24.47 33.68
C TYR A 129 5.69 24.70 32.31
N PRO A 130 5.19 23.65 31.63
CA PRO A 130 4.46 23.83 30.39
C PRO A 130 3.19 24.66 30.65
N VAL A 131 2.79 25.48 29.68
CA VAL A 131 1.46 26.12 29.69
C VAL A 131 0.41 25.01 29.58
N VAL A 132 -0.12 24.57 30.72
CA VAL A 132 -1.21 23.59 30.76
C VAL A 132 -2.53 24.33 30.71
N GLN A 133 -3.18 24.37 29.54
CA GLN A 133 -4.59 24.70 29.47
C GLN A 133 -5.40 23.48 29.94
N LYS A 134 -5.91 23.54 31.17
CA LYS A 134 -6.86 22.56 31.70
C LYS A 134 -8.27 22.96 31.32
N PHE A 135 -9.07 21.98 30.92
CA PHE A 135 -10.51 22.14 30.77
C PHE A 135 -11.20 21.39 31.91
N GLU A 136 -12.02 22.10 32.67
CA GLU A 136 -12.84 21.55 33.74
C GLU A 136 -14.27 22.06 33.54
N PHE A 137 -15.26 21.17 33.66
CA PHE A 137 -16.66 21.55 33.65
C PHE A 137 -16.98 22.37 34.89
N ALA A 138 -17.88 23.34 34.75
CA ALA A 138 -18.44 24.02 35.91
C ALA A 138 -19.22 23.01 36.77
N PRO A 139 -19.28 23.19 38.11
CA PRO A 139 -19.83 22.19 39.04
C PRO A 139 -21.30 21.84 38.80
N ASP A 140 -22.02 22.73 38.12
CA ASP A 140 -23.44 22.66 37.79
C ASP A 140 -23.74 21.88 36.51
N ILE A 141 -22.72 21.48 35.75
CA ILE A 141 -22.89 20.75 34.48
C ILE A 141 -22.64 19.26 34.67
N ASP A 142 -23.58 18.43 34.25
CA ASP A 142 -23.37 16.99 34.16
C ASP A 142 -22.68 16.65 32.82
N PRO A 143 -21.40 16.22 32.82
CA PRO A 143 -20.69 15.90 31.60
C PRO A 143 -21.26 14.68 30.84
N ASN A 144 -22.16 13.90 31.45
CA ASN A 144 -22.80 12.74 30.82
C ASN A 144 -24.18 13.05 30.24
N ASP A 145 -24.76 14.22 30.53
CA ASP A 145 -26.03 14.64 29.95
C ASP A 145 -25.78 15.47 28.68
N VAL A 146 -26.00 14.84 27.53
CA VAL A 146 -25.85 15.49 26.21
C VAL A 146 -26.90 16.57 25.95
N ASN A 147 -27.96 16.66 26.76
CA ASN A 147 -29.03 17.64 26.63
C ASN A 147 -28.97 18.75 27.68
N ASP A 148 -27.92 18.78 28.52
CA ASP A 148 -27.70 19.86 29.48
C ASP A 148 -27.66 21.20 28.73
N PRO A 149 -28.60 22.13 28.99
CA PRO A 149 -28.67 23.41 28.27
C PRO A 149 -27.41 24.27 28.48
N ASP A 150 -26.71 24.09 29.62
CA ASP A 150 -25.53 24.87 29.98
C ASP A 150 -24.25 24.33 29.33
N ILE A 151 -24.28 23.12 28.74
CA ILE A 151 -23.12 22.58 27.99
C ILE A 151 -22.82 23.40 26.75
N GLN A 152 -23.81 24.14 26.23
CA GLN A 152 -23.67 24.90 24.99
C GLN A 152 -22.61 26.01 25.06
N LYS A 153 -22.34 26.54 26.27
CA LYS A 153 -21.32 27.57 26.50
C LYS A 153 -19.90 27.10 26.17
N TYR A 154 -19.68 25.79 26.12
CA TYR A 154 -18.39 25.20 25.77
C TYR A 154 -18.25 24.87 24.29
N TYR A 155 -19.30 25.03 23.48
CA TYR A 155 -19.15 24.86 22.04
C TYR A 155 -18.31 25.99 21.45
N LEU A 156 -17.44 25.61 20.51
CA LEU A 156 -16.70 26.57 19.70
C LEU A 156 -17.73 27.43 18.91
N PRO A 157 -17.66 28.77 19.00
CA PRO A 157 -18.52 29.64 18.20
C PRO A 157 -18.22 29.49 16.72
N ALA A 158 -19.12 29.99 15.86
CA ALA A 158 -18.90 29.97 14.42
C ALA A 158 -17.57 30.66 14.07
N VAL A 159 -16.63 29.92 13.50
CA VAL A 159 -15.28 30.44 13.24
C VAL A 159 -15.13 30.97 11.80
N GLY A 160 -16.02 30.63 10.88
CA GLY A 160 -16.01 31.14 9.49
C GLY A 160 -14.87 30.57 8.64
N ASP A 161 -14.47 31.25 7.57
CA ASP A 161 -13.38 30.83 6.67
C ASP A 161 -12.06 31.55 6.97
N GLY A 162 -10.92 30.92 6.64
CA GLY A 162 -9.58 31.52 6.74
C GLY A 162 -8.56 30.76 7.59
N HIS A 163 -7.38 31.38 7.74
CA HIS A 163 -6.22 30.83 8.45
C HIS A 163 -6.27 31.05 9.97
N ARG A 164 -5.97 30.02 10.76
CA ARG A 164 -6.00 30.07 12.23
C ARG A 164 -5.31 28.90 12.90
N LEU A 165 -5.10 29.05 14.20
CA LEU A 165 -4.79 27.98 15.14
C LEU A 165 -5.95 27.90 16.14
N ILE A 166 -6.57 26.73 16.28
CA ILE A 166 -7.64 26.47 17.24
C ILE A 166 -7.19 25.32 18.14
N TRP A 167 -7.06 25.59 19.43
CA TRP A 167 -7.18 24.57 20.45
C TRP A 167 -8.61 24.57 20.95
N TYR A 168 -9.28 23.41 20.89
CA TYR A 168 -10.66 23.24 21.32
C TYR A 168 -10.71 22.29 22.54
N PRO A 169 -10.56 22.82 23.76
CA PRO A 169 -10.34 22.02 24.96
C PRO A 169 -11.48 21.05 25.27
N PHE A 170 -12.74 21.46 25.07
CA PHE A 170 -13.93 20.63 25.34
C PHE A 170 -13.89 19.31 24.56
N LYS A 171 -13.41 19.34 23.31
CA LYS A 171 -13.18 18.14 22.51
C LYS A 171 -11.75 17.63 22.58
N GLY A 172 -10.80 18.32 23.23
CA GLY A 172 -9.37 17.99 23.17
C GLY A 172 -8.81 17.99 21.75
N ALA A 173 -9.33 18.85 20.88
CA ALA A 173 -9.04 18.85 19.45
C ALA A 173 -8.15 20.03 19.03
N LEU A 174 -7.30 19.80 18.02
CA LEU A 174 -6.37 20.81 17.51
C LEU A 174 -6.60 21.03 16.00
N ARG A 175 -6.64 22.30 15.58
CA ARG A 175 -6.68 22.71 14.17
C ARG A 175 -5.60 23.75 13.89
N VAL A 176 -4.85 23.57 12.80
CA VAL A 176 -3.84 24.57 12.38
C VAL A 176 -3.83 24.68 10.86
N GLY A 177 -3.89 25.92 10.36
CA GLY A 177 -3.87 26.22 8.93
C GLY A 177 -5.17 26.86 8.46
N GLU A 178 -5.67 26.47 7.29
CA GLU A 178 -6.86 27.07 6.66
C GLU A 178 -8.09 26.17 6.80
N SER A 179 -9.23 26.77 7.13
CA SER A 179 -10.54 26.12 6.98
C SER A 179 -11.41 26.92 6.03
N LEU A 180 -12.12 26.18 5.18
CA LEU A 180 -13.12 26.68 4.24
C LEU A 180 -14.44 25.94 4.49
N ASN A 181 -15.56 26.56 4.14
CA ASN A 181 -16.89 25.95 4.16
C ASN A 181 -17.29 25.37 5.54
N GLY A 182 -16.85 25.98 6.64
CA GLY A 182 -17.25 25.57 7.98
C GLY A 182 -16.76 24.18 8.43
N LYS A 183 -15.70 23.63 7.83
CA LYS A 183 -15.16 22.31 8.25
C LYS A 183 -14.59 22.28 9.67
N TRP A 184 -14.31 23.45 10.26
CA TRP A 184 -13.85 23.59 11.63
C TRP A 184 -14.93 24.14 12.57
N GLU A 185 -16.20 24.01 12.21
CA GLU A 185 -17.30 24.29 13.12
C GLU A 185 -17.50 23.16 14.14
N GLY A 186 -18.11 23.47 15.28
CA GLY A 186 -18.19 22.56 16.42
C GLY A 186 -18.74 21.15 16.10
N SER A 187 -19.69 21.03 15.16
CA SER A 187 -20.26 19.76 14.69
C SER A 187 -19.34 18.95 13.77
N GLU A 188 -18.36 19.60 13.14
CA GLU A 188 -17.43 19.01 12.18
C GLU A 188 -16.08 18.63 12.81
N ILE A 189 -15.91 18.90 14.11
CA ILE A 189 -14.74 18.53 14.90
C ILE A 189 -15.01 17.24 15.69
N GLY A 190 -14.26 16.17 15.41
CA GLY A 190 -14.28 14.97 16.25
C GLY A 190 -13.60 15.18 17.60
N ALA A 191 -14.00 14.44 18.63
CA ALA A 191 -13.31 14.42 19.91
C ALA A 191 -11.88 13.90 19.74
N LYS A 192 -10.90 14.52 20.40
CA LYS A 192 -9.47 14.18 20.39
C LYS A 192 -8.87 14.11 18.98
N SER A 193 -9.44 14.88 18.06
CA SER A 193 -9.04 14.89 16.65
C SER A 193 -8.02 16.00 16.37
N VAL A 194 -7.19 15.78 15.34
CA VAL A 194 -6.16 16.74 14.93
C VAL A 194 -6.27 16.99 13.42
N ALA A 195 -6.19 18.26 13.02
CA ALA A 195 -6.07 18.60 11.60
C ALA A 195 -5.03 19.68 11.32
N PHE A 196 -4.18 19.48 10.32
CA PHE A 196 -3.16 20.44 9.89
C PHE A 196 -3.10 20.65 8.38
N GLY A 197 -3.03 21.90 7.94
CA GLY A 197 -2.95 22.27 6.52
C GLY A 197 -4.20 23.02 6.06
N GLY A 198 -4.61 22.84 4.81
CA GLY A 198 -5.73 23.58 4.23
C GLY A 198 -6.97 22.71 4.02
N ASP A 199 -8.15 23.23 4.37
CA ASP A 199 -9.45 22.67 4.04
C ASP A 199 -9.68 21.20 4.51
N ASN A 200 -9.00 20.80 5.59
CA ASN A 200 -9.07 19.45 6.15
C ASN A 200 -10.29 19.26 7.06
N LEU A 201 -10.86 18.05 7.06
CA LEU A 201 -11.99 17.64 7.89
C LEU A 201 -11.59 16.46 8.78
N ALA A 202 -11.31 16.71 10.06
CA ALA A 202 -11.09 15.65 11.06
C ALA A 202 -12.35 15.51 11.94
N LYS A 203 -13.38 14.86 11.40
CA LYS A 203 -14.72 14.74 12.01
C LYS A 203 -14.87 13.51 12.89
N GLY A 204 -14.19 12.42 12.54
CA GLY A 204 -14.25 11.21 13.36
C GLY A 204 -13.60 11.43 14.72
N ASP A 205 -14.10 10.80 15.77
CA ASP A 205 -13.39 10.85 17.06
C ASP A 205 -12.03 10.15 16.94
N PHE A 206 -11.03 10.69 17.61
CA PHE A 206 -9.62 10.29 17.53
C PHE A 206 -9.03 10.33 16.11
N SER A 207 -9.64 11.11 15.21
CA SER A 207 -9.19 11.18 13.81
C SER A 207 -8.00 12.11 13.61
N PHE A 208 -7.25 11.87 12.53
CA PHE A 208 -6.08 12.68 12.14
C PHE A 208 -6.17 13.05 10.66
N ALA A 209 -6.24 14.35 10.32
CA ALA A 209 -6.33 14.83 8.93
C ALA A 209 -5.23 15.85 8.58
N VAL A 210 -4.33 15.52 7.66
CA VAL A 210 -3.22 16.40 7.27
C VAL A 210 -3.10 16.55 5.77
N GLY A 211 -2.89 17.78 5.29
CA GLY A 211 -2.67 18.06 3.87
C GLY A 211 -3.60 19.16 3.35
N LEU A 212 -4.06 19.00 2.11
CA LEU A 212 -5.02 19.89 1.46
C LEU A 212 -6.29 19.14 1.13
N GLY A 213 -7.40 19.43 1.79
CA GLY A 213 -8.68 18.75 1.58
C GLY A 213 -8.71 17.31 2.07
N ALA A 214 -7.85 16.92 3.02
CA ALA A 214 -7.86 15.59 3.65
C ALA A 214 -9.08 15.44 4.57
N SER A 215 -9.77 14.31 4.51
CA SER A 215 -11.02 14.07 5.23
C SER A 215 -10.96 12.77 6.03
N ALA A 216 -10.85 12.87 7.36
CA ALA A 216 -10.88 11.75 8.30
C ALA A 216 -12.21 11.76 9.06
N THR A 217 -13.19 11.00 8.58
CA THR A 217 -14.58 11.00 9.10
C THR A 217 -14.93 9.74 9.88
N GLY A 218 -14.18 8.64 9.69
CA GLY A 218 -14.34 7.42 10.47
C GLY A 218 -13.77 7.56 11.89
N LEU A 219 -14.30 6.80 12.84
CA LEU A 219 -13.73 6.68 14.18
C LEU A 219 -12.28 6.14 14.11
N PHE A 220 -11.32 6.74 14.81
CA PHE A 220 -9.88 6.41 14.73
C PHE A 220 -9.25 6.51 13.32
N SER A 221 -9.89 7.22 12.38
CA SER A 221 -9.41 7.29 10.99
C SER A 221 -8.26 8.27 10.80
N THR A 222 -7.45 8.05 9.76
CA THR A 222 -6.30 8.88 9.41
C THR A 222 -6.33 9.21 7.92
N ALA A 223 -6.34 10.50 7.57
CA ALA A 223 -6.26 10.99 6.19
C ALA A 223 -5.03 11.89 6.02
N ILE A 224 -4.15 11.55 5.09
CA ILE A 224 -2.89 12.27 4.84
C ILE A 224 -2.71 12.54 3.35
N GLY A 225 -2.37 13.77 2.99
CA GLY A 225 -2.14 14.20 1.61
C GLY A 225 -3.35 14.87 0.98
N GLN A 226 -3.23 15.24 -0.29
CA GLN A 226 -4.24 16.05 -0.96
C GLN A 226 -5.49 15.24 -1.30
N SER A 227 -6.66 15.74 -0.91
CA SER A 227 -7.98 15.14 -1.20
C SER A 227 -8.11 13.66 -0.78
N SER A 228 -7.31 13.22 0.20
CA SER A 228 -7.42 11.89 0.77
C SER A 228 -8.66 11.79 1.66
N SER A 229 -9.32 10.64 1.70
CA SER A 229 -10.54 10.44 2.51
C SER A 229 -10.52 9.08 3.21
N ALA A 230 -10.57 9.11 4.54
CA ALA A 230 -10.69 7.94 5.40
C ALA A 230 -12.04 7.99 6.13
N SER A 231 -13.01 7.21 5.65
CA SER A 231 -14.37 7.15 6.20
C SER A 231 -14.67 5.86 6.95
N GLY A 232 -13.87 4.81 6.76
CA GLY A 232 -13.98 3.57 7.55
C GLY A 232 -13.42 3.74 8.96
N THR A 233 -13.98 3.01 9.93
CA THR A 233 -13.41 2.96 11.29
C THR A 233 -11.98 2.41 11.23
N SER A 234 -11.03 3.08 11.88
CA SER A 234 -9.59 2.78 11.85
C SER A 234 -8.98 2.78 10.43
N GLY A 235 -9.66 3.39 9.46
CA GLY A 235 -9.18 3.47 8.09
C GLY A 235 -8.04 4.49 7.94
N VAL A 236 -7.06 4.17 7.11
CA VAL A 236 -5.94 5.05 6.76
C VAL A 236 -5.97 5.33 5.26
N ALA A 237 -6.06 6.60 4.86
CA ALA A 237 -5.93 7.05 3.49
C ALA A 237 -4.71 7.98 3.36
N CYS A 238 -3.74 7.63 2.52
CA CYS A 238 -2.52 8.42 2.36
C CYS A 238 -2.20 8.66 0.87
N GLY A 239 -1.80 9.87 0.53
CA GLY A 239 -1.40 10.27 -0.82
C GLY A 239 -2.42 11.20 -1.50
N LEU A 240 -2.54 11.12 -2.83
CA LEU A 240 -3.39 12.03 -3.61
C LEU A 240 -4.71 11.33 -3.99
N GLY A 241 -5.82 11.86 -3.49
CA GLY A 241 -7.16 11.35 -3.83
C GLY A 241 -7.44 9.93 -3.34
N SER A 242 -6.64 9.41 -2.39
CA SER A 242 -6.78 8.07 -1.83
C SER A 242 -8.05 7.94 -0.99
N LEU A 243 -8.75 6.82 -1.08
CA LEU A 243 -10.01 6.53 -0.40
C LEU A 243 -9.90 5.26 0.44
N SER A 244 -10.09 5.38 1.75
CA SER A 244 -10.20 4.26 2.69
C SER A 244 -11.59 4.22 3.33
N LYS A 245 -12.45 3.34 2.81
CA LYS A 245 -13.87 3.26 3.21
C LYS A 245 -14.20 2.12 4.17
N GLY A 246 -13.37 1.08 4.23
CA GLY A 246 -13.63 -0.13 5.03
C GLY A 246 -13.01 -0.11 6.42
N TYR A 247 -13.48 -1.02 7.27
CA TYR A 247 -12.99 -1.18 8.64
C TYR A 247 -11.52 -1.63 8.65
N GLY A 248 -10.65 -0.78 9.19
CA GLY A 248 -9.22 -1.04 9.29
C GLY A 248 -8.49 -1.08 7.94
N THR A 249 -9.07 -0.51 6.89
CA THR A 249 -8.46 -0.50 5.55
C THR A 249 -7.33 0.52 5.48
N VAL A 250 -6.21 0.15 4.88
CA VAL A 250 -5.10 1.06 4.55
C VAL A 250 -5.03 1.26 3.04
N SER A 251 -5.15 2.50 2.59
CA SER A 251 -5.09 2.88 1.17
C SER A 251 -3.99 3.91 0.97
N VAL A 252 -3.02 3.61 0.12
CA VAL A 252 -1.88 4.49 -0.17
C VAL A 252 -1.73 4.75 -1.66
N GLY A 253 -0.94 5.75 -2.03
CA GLY A 253 -0.63 6.06 -3.43
C GLY A 253 -1.54 7.14 -4.00
N MET A 254 -2.02 6.94 -5.23
CA MET A 254 -2.79 7.95 -5.94
C MET A 254 -4.06 7.34 -6.54
N TYR A 255 -5.21 7.96 -6.27
CA TYR A 255 -6.52 7.59 -6.81
C TYR A 255 -6.76 6.07 -6.82
N ASN A 256 -6.71 5.41 -5.65
CA ASN A 256 -7.03 3.99 -5.55
C ASN A 256 -8.48 3.70 -5.97
N ALA A 257 -8.71 2.46 -6.37
CA ALA A 257 -10.04 1.95 -6.64
C ALA A 257 -10.92 2.08 -5.40
N SER A 258 -12.20 2.40 -5.62
CA SER A 258 -13.20 2.57 -4.57
C SER A 258 -14.26 1.50 -4.70
N PRO A 259 -14.02 0.28 -4.18
CA PRO A 259 -15.08 -0.73 -4.09
C PRO A 259 -16.22 -0.23 -3.20
N ASP A 260 -17.43 -0.72 -3.48
CA ASP A 260 -18.56 -0.51 -2.58
C ASP A 260 -18.33 -1.34 -1.31
N ILE A 261 -18.30 -0.66 -0.17
CA ILE A 261 -18.10 -1.30 1.13
C ILE A 261 -19.45 -1.32 1.84
N PRO A 262 -20.06 -2.51 2.05
CA PRO A 262 -21.38 -2.61 2.65
C PRO A 262 -21.37 -2.30 4.16
N ASN A 263 -20.24 -2.47 4.85
CA ASN A 263 -20.12 -2.18 6.28
C ASN A 263 -18.77 -1.52 6.64
N PRO A 264 -18.75 -0.19 6.90
CA PRO A 264 -17.52 0.52 7.28
C PRO A 264 -17.13 0.35 8.77
N THR A 265 -17.94 -0.32 9.58
CA THR A 265 -17.77 -0.45 11.04
C THR A 265 -17.57 -1.90 11.52
N SER A 266 -17.81 -2.90 10.68
CA SER A 266 -17.60 -4.32 10.99
C SER A 266 -16.79 -5.02 9.90
N PRO A 267 -15.82 -5.86 10.27
CA PRO A 267 -14.97 -6.56 9.31
C PRO A 267 -15.68 -7.73 8.60
N LEU A 268 -15.45 -7.87 7.29
CA LEU A 268 -15.81 -9.04 6.48
C LEU A 268 -14.54 -9.72 5.90
N PRO A 269 -14.57 -11.04 5.64
CA PRO A 269 -13.42 -11.76 5.05
C PRO A 269 -12.99 -11.23 3.67
N THR A 270 -13.93 -10.69 2.90
CA THR A 270 -13.70 -10.13 1.56
C THR A 270 -13.34 -8.65 1.59
N ASP A 271 -13.19 -8.02 2.76
CA ASP A 271 -12.76 -6.63 2.84
C ASP A 271 -11.33 -6.48 2.37
N ILE A 272 -11.09 -5.45 1.55
CA ILE A 272 -9.73 -4.99 1.28
C ILE A 272 -9.19 -4.32 2.55
N ILE A 273 -8.14 -4.91 3.14
CA ILE A 273 -7.43 -4.37 4.31
C ILE A 273 -6.23 -3.53 3.92
N PHE A 274 -5.67 -3.75 2.72
CA PHE A 274 -4.57 -2.96 2.18
C PHE A 274 -4.72 -2.80 0.67
N GLN A 275 -4.51 -1.59 0.15
CA GLN A 275 -4.45 -1.33 -1.28
C GLN A 275 -3.48 -0.21 -1.65
N VAL A 276 -2.90 -0.32 -2.85
CA VAL A 276 -2.03 0.69 -3.44
C VAL A 276 -2.64 1.23 -4.72
N GLY A 277 -3.04 2.50 -4.67
CA GLY A 277 -3.57 3.25 -5.80
C GLY A 277 -2.50 3.69 -6.78
N TYR A 278 -2.78 3.51 -8.07
CA TYR A 278 -1.95 4.02 -9.18
C TYR A 278 -2.80 4.73 -10.25
N GLY A 279 -4.02 5.14 -9.88
CA GLY A 279 -4.91 5.89 -10.76
C GLY A 279 -4.35 7.27 -11.09
N SER A 280 -4.76 7.82 -12.23
CA SER A 280 -4.27 9.13 -12.70
C SER A 280 -5.19 10.31 -12.34
N SER A 281 -6.45 10.04 -12.02
CA SER A 281 -7.45 11.06 -11.68
C SER A 281 -8.62 10.48 -10.88
N GLN A 282 -9.52 11.34 -10.40
CA GLN A 282 -10.75 10.90 -9.73
C GLN A 282 -11.65 10.01 -10.63
N ASN A 283 -11.54 10.17 -11.95
CA ASN A 283 -12.27 9.38 -12.95
C ASN A 283 -11.50 8.14 -13.42
N ASP A 284 -10.22 8.01 -13.05
CA ASP A 284 -9.35 6.90 -13.43
C ASP A 284 -8.77 6.25 -12.17
N ARG A 285 -9.65 5.72 -11.32
CA ARG A 285 -9.28 5.10 -10.05
C ARG A 285 -8.86 3.65 -10.23
N LYS A 286 -7.64 3.31 -9.82
CA LYS A 286 -7.06 1.96 -9.99
C LYS A 286 -6.21 1.58 -8.79
N SER A 287 -6.27 0.30 -8.40
CA SER A 287 -5.39 -0.27 -7.38
C SER A 287 -4.59 -1.43 -7.98
N GLY A 288 -3.27 -1.39 -7.81
CA GLY A 288 -2.33 -2.35 -8.40
C GLY A 288 -1.89 -3.44 -7.42
N ILE A 289 -2.18 -3.22 -6.14
CA ILE A 289 -2.05 -4.21 -5.08
C ILE A 289 -3.32 -4.13 -4.25
N SER A 290 -3.91 -5.27 -3.93
CA SER A 290 -4.99 -5.37 -2.95
C SER A 290 -4.79 -6.62 -2.10
N MET A 291 -4.97 -6.50 -0.79
CA MET A 291 -4.98 -7.63 0.12
C MET A 291 -6.34 -7.69 0.80
N LEU A 292 -6.97 -8.86 0.75
CA LEU A 292 -8.21 -9.14 1.44
C LEU A 292 -7.96 -9.64 2.86
N ARG A 293 -8.94 -9.46 3.73
CA ARG A 293 -8.88 -9.91 5.13
C ARG A 293 -8.72 -11.43 5.27
N ASN A 294 -9.21 -12.20 4.30
CA ASN A 294 -9.02 -13.66 4.24
C ASN A 294 -7.58 -14.09 3.89
N GLY A 295 -6.68 -13.14 3.60
CA GLY A 295 -5.28 -13.41 3.28
C GLY A 295 -4.95 -13.46 1.78
N ASN A 296 -5.96 -13.36 0.90
CA ASN A 296 -5.73 -13.35 -0.54
C ASN A 296 -5.06 -12.04 -0.98
N LEU A 297 -3.95 -12.16 -1.73
CA LEU A 297 -3.19 -11.04 -2.27
C LEU A 297 -3.34 -10.97 -3.78
N GLY A 298 -3.74 -9.80 -4.27
CA GLY A 298 -3.83 -9.47 -5.67
C GLY A 298 -2.75 -8.48 -6.10
N ILE A 299 -2.07 -8.73 -7.22
CA ILE A 299 -1.05 -7.83 -7.80
C ILE A 299 -1.26 -7.68 -9.32
N GLY A 300 -1.37 -6.44 -9.81
CA GLY A 300 -1.55 -6.10 -11.23
C GLY A 300 -2.93 -5.52 -11.55
N ASN A 301 -3.46 -5.80 -12.73
CA ASN A 301 -4.76 -5.31 -13.18
C ASN A 301 -5.93 -6.18 -12.67
N ASN A 302 -7.07 -5.58 -12.33
CA ASN A 302 -8.27 -6.31 -11.87
C ASN A 302 -8.08 -7.15 -10.61
N VAL A 303 -7.27 -6.67 -9.67
CA VAL A 303 -6.87 -7.43 -8.47
C VAL A 303 -7.59 -6.99 -7.20
N LEU A 304 -8.82 -6.49 -7.31
CA LEU A 304 -9.61 -6.01 -6.17
C LEU A 304 -10.31 -7.13 -5.39
N ALA A 305 -10.55 -8.27 -6.04
CA ALA A 305 -11.19 -9.43 -5.44
C ALA A 305 -10.39 -10.70 -5.76
N PRO A 306 -9.14 -10.82 -5.26
CA PRO A 306 -8.35 -12.03 -5.47
C PRO A 306 -9.07 -13.24 -4.85
N GLU A 307 -9.23 -14.30 -5.65
CA GLU A 307 -9.85 -15.57 -5.28
C GLU A 307 -8.82 -16.54 -4.68
N TYR A 308 -7.55 -16.38 -5.04
CA TYR A 308 -6.44 -17.21 -4.56
C TYR A 308 -5.48 -16.44 -3.65
N LEU A 309 -4.63 -17.17 -2.92
CA LEU A 309 -3.61 -16.59 -2.03
C LEU A 309 -2.73 -15.58 -2.76
N LEU A 310 -2.40 -15.84 -4.03
CA LEU A 310 -1.72 -14.90 -4.91
C LEU A 310 -2.39 -14.90 -6.29
N ASP A 311 -3.11 -13.82 -6.59
CA ASP A 311 -3.67 -13.57 -7.91
C ASP A 311 -2.92 -12.48 -8.64
N LEU A 312 -2.53 -12.80 -9.87
CA LEU A 312 -1.77 -11.90 -10.73
C LEU A 312 -2.64 -11.39 -11.87
N GLY A 313 -2.87 -10.09 -11.87
CA GLY A 313 -3.57 -9.33 -12.89
C GLY A 313 -2.76 -9.11 -14.16
N GLY A 314 -2.27 -10.19 -14.78
CA GLY A 314 -1.35 -10.16 -15.91
C GLY A 314 -0.40 -11.36 -15.90
N ARG A 315 0.67 -11.29 -16.69
CA ARG A 315 1.69 -12.34 -16.72
C ARG A 315 2.81 -12.04 -15.72
N MET A 316 3.11 -13.01 -14.87
CA MET A 316 4.32 -12.97 -14.05
C MET A 316 5.57 -12.99 -14.94
N ARG A 317 6.58 -12.18 -14.60
CA ARG A 317 7.88 -12.19 -15.26
C ARG A 317 8.96 -12.58 -14.25
N ILE A 318 9.53 -13.78 -14.40
CA ILE A 318 10.62 -14.29 -13.55
C ILE A 318 11.94 -14.12 -14.33
N ARG A 319 12.91 -13.37 -13.77
CA ARG A 319 14.25 -13.14 -14.35
C ARG A 319 15.32 -13.82 -13.52
N HIS A 320 16.46 -14.12 -14.14
CA HIS A 320 17.71 -14.42 -13.45
C HIS A 320 18.89 -13.72 -14.17
N ASN A 321 20.02 -13.60 -13.48
CA ASN A 321 21.29 -13.08 -14.02
C ASN A 321 22.44 -14.05 -13.67
N GLY A 322 22.23 -15.34 -13.92
CA GLY A 322 23.10 -16.41 -13.41
C GLY A 322 22.70 -17.77 -13.97
N THR A 323 22.34 -18.71 -13.09
CA THR A 323 22.03 -20.11 -13.46
C THR A 323 20.65 -20.31 -14.11
N THR A 324 19.55 -20.11 -13.37
CA THR A 324 18.20 -20.46 -13.85
C THR A 324 17.11 -19.58 -13.24
N SER A 325 16.10 -19.15 -13.99
CA SER A 325 14.86 -18.57 -13.44
C SER A 325 13.76 -19.62 -13.33
N GLY A 326 12.96 -19.56 -12.26
CA GLY A 326 11.86 -20.49 -12.10
C GLY A 326 11.14 -20.39 -10.75
N ILE A 327 10.36 -21.42 -10.45
CA ILE A 327 9.56 -21.56 -9.25
C ILE A 327 10.06 -22.81 -8.52
N HIS A 328 10.50 -22.64 -7.28
CA HIS A 328 10.88 -23.74 -6.39
C HIS A 328 9.65 -24.28 -5.66
N PHE A 329 9.59 -25.60 -5.51
CA PHE A 329 8.59 -26.32 -4.75
C PHE A 329 9.27 -26.99 -3.55
N ASN A 330 8.92 -26.51 -2.35
CA ASN A 330 9.46 -27.01 -1.09
C ASN A 330 8.36 -27.67 -0.26
N ASN A 331 8.75 -28.54 0.67
CA ASN A 331 7.84 -29.00 1.72
C ASN A 331 7.84 -28.04 2.93
N SER A 332 7.06 -28.36 3.97
CA SER A 332 7.00 -27.56 5.21
C SER A 332 8.32 -27.48 5.99
N GLN A 333 9.31 -28.31 5.65
CA GLN A 333 10.66 -28.29 6.23
C GLN A 333 11.66 -27.51 5.36
N ASN A 334 11.20 -26.79 4.32
CA ASN A 334 12.03 -26.07 3.35
C ASN A 334 13.02 -26.95 2.58
N ILE A 335 12.74 -28.26 2.46
CA ILE A 335 13.51 -29.16 1.60
C ILE A 335 12.99 -28.99 0.18
N GLU A 336 13.89 -28.76 -0.78
CA GLU A 336 13.57 -28.64 -2.20
C GLU A 336 13.19 -30.01 -2.79
N HIS A 337 11.97 -30.11 -3.33
CA HIS A 337 11.48 -31.32 -4.01
C HIS A 337 11.46 -31.18 -5.52
N GLY A 338 11.28 -29.96 -6.01
CA GLY A 338 11.31 -29.71 -7.43
C GLY A 338 11.49 -28.25 -7.77
N PHE A 339 12.00 -28.02 -8.96
CA PHE A 339 12.12 -26.70 -9.56
C PHE A 339 11.54 -26.74 -10.97
N MET A 340 10.64 -25.82 -11.26
CA MET A 340 10.16 -25.58 -12.63
C MET A 340 10.78 -24.30 -13.14
N GLY A 341 11.57 -24.38 -14.19
CA GLY A 341 12.28 -23.22 -14.68
C GLY A 341 13.18 -23.49 -15.87
N MET A 342 14.01 -22.49 -16.18
CA MET A 342 14.96 -22.56 -17.27
C MET A 342 16.08 -23.53 -16.92
N LYS A 343 16.38 -24.46 -17.82
CA LYS A 343 17.58 -25.33 -17.74
C LYS A 343 18.79 -24.65 -18.39
N THR A 344 18.54 -23.94 -19.48
CA THR A 344 19.47 -23.04 -20.19
C THR A 344 18.65 -21.91 -20.80
N ASP A 345 19.28 -20.94 -21.46
CA ASP A 345 18.59 -19.86 -22.17
C ASP A 345 17.59 -20.33 -23.24
N ALA A 346 17.77 -21.55 -23.75
CA ALA A 346 16.92 -22.15 -24.78
C ALA A 346 16.06 -23.31 -24.28
N GLN A 347 16.16 -23.70 -23.00
CA GLN A 347 15.49 -24.88 -22.46
C GLN A 347 14.70 -24.57 -21.20
N ILE A 348 13.47 -25.06 -21.12
CA ILE A 348 12.60 -24.98 -19.92
C ILE A 348 12.14 -26.38 -19.51
N GLY A 349 12.05 -26.64 -18.21
CA GLY A 349 11.66 -27.97 -17.74
C GLY A 349 11.38 -28.09 -16.25
N PHE A 350 11.34 -29.34 -15.80
CA PHE A 350 11.16 -29.75 -14.42
C PHE A 350 12.41 -30.48 -13.91
N PHE A 351 12.98 -29.95 -12.84
CA PHE A 351 14.12 -30.48 -12.12
C PHE A 351 13.65 -31.14 -10.83
N ILE A 352 13.87 -32.45 -10.68
CA ILE A 352 13.39 -33.26 -9.55
C ILE A 352 14.46 -34.30 -9.20
N ASN A 353 14.73 -34.48 -7.90
CA ASN A 353 15.77 -35.40 -7.41
C ASN A 353 17.13 -35.17 -8.08
N ASN A 354 17.59 -33.92 -8.01
CA ASN A 354 18.88 -33.46 -8.53
C ASN A 354 19.10 -33.73 -10.04
N ALA A 355 18.05 -33.79 -10.86
CA ALA A 355 18.15 -33.96 -12.30
C ALA A 355 16.96 -33.37 -13.05
N TRP A 356 17.20 -32.90 -14.28
CA TRP A 356 16.14 -32.50 -15.22
C TRP A 356 15.41 -33.74 -15.74
N ARG A 357 14.15 -33.92 -15.34
CA ARG A 357 13.36 -35.12 -15.69
C ARG A 357 12.57 -34.95 -16.98
N PHE A 358 12.12 -33.74 -17.26
CA PHE A 358 11.42 -33.37 -18.48
C PHE A 358 11.79 -31.95 -18.85
N TRP A 359 12.09 -31.69 -20.12
CA TRP A 359 12.33 -30.34 -20.64
C TRP A 359 12.02 -30.27 -22.13
N VAL A 360 11.80 -29.04 -22.61
CA VAL A 360 11.64 -28.70 -24.02
C VAL A 360 12.61 -27.59 -24.41
N ASP A 361 13.02 -27.54 -25.68
CA ASP A 361 13.82 -26.45 -26.23
C ASP A 361 13.03 -25.53 -27.17
N ASN A 362 13.68 -24.46 -27.65
CA ASN A 362 13.11 -23.50 -28.58
C ASN A 362 12.80 -24.08 -29.99
N ALA A 363 13.43 -25.19 -30.37
CA ALA A 363 13.18 -25.90 -31.62
C ALA A 363 11.97 -26.86 -31.52
N GLY A 364 11.39 -26.99 -30.32
CA GLY A 364 10.25 -27.86 -30.05
C GLY A 364 10.63 -29.31 -29.77
N ASN A 365 11.92 -29.61 -29.59
CA ASN A 365 12.35 -30.91 -29.11
C ASN A 365 12.09 -31.01 -27.61
N GLY A 366 11.83 -32.23 -27.13
CA GLY A 366 11.72 -32.49 -25.71
C GLY A 366 12.36 -33.81 -25.34
N ALA A 367 12.88 -33.88 -24.12
CA ALA A 367 13.41 -35.11 -23.55
C ALA A 367 12.65 -35.47 -22.28
N LEU A 368 12.25 -36.74 -22.19
CA LEU A 368 11.74 -37.37 -20.98
C LEU A 368 12.80 -38.36 -20.49
N GLY A 369 13.35 -38.14 -19.30
CA GLY A 369 14.39 -38.99 -18.72
C GLY A 369 13.89 -40.35 -18.20
N GLY A 370 12.69 -40.79 -18.59
CA GLY A 370 12.03 -41.99 -18.11
C GLY A 370 11.00 -42.52 -19.11
N THR A 371 10.13 -43.42 -18.66
CA THR A 371 9.11 -44.06 -19.51
C THR A 371 7.84 -43.22 -19.65
N LEU A 372 7.33 -43.08 -20.88
CA LEU A 372 6.00 -42.54 -21.15
C LEU A 372 4.94 -43.64 -21.04
N SER A 373 4.22 -43.68 -19.92
CA SER A 373 3.09 -44.60 -19.73
C SER A 373 1.82 -44.02 -20.33
N GLN A 374 1.15 -44.78 -21.20
CA GLN A 374 -0.09 -44.37 -21.88
C GLN A 374 -1.25 -45.25 -21.42
N SER A 375 -2.33 -44.64 -20.89
CA SER A 375 -3.49 -45.38 -20.39
C SER A 375 -4.19 -46.13 -21.52
N SER A 376 -4.46 -47.41 -21.31
CA SER A 376 -5.01 -48.32 -22.34
C SER A 376 -6.11 -49.25 -21.80
N ASP A 377 -6.59 -48.98 -20.57
CA ASP A 377 -7.60 -49.77 -19.86
C ASP A 377 -8.91 -49.89 -20.68
N ARG A 378 -9.48 -51.09 -20.73
CA ARG A 378 -10.70 -51.38 -21.49
C ARG A 378 -11.88 -50.49 -21.08
N ARG A 379 -11.97 -50.08 -19.81
CA ARG A 379 -13.05 -49.23 -19.29
C ARG A 379 -13.01 -47.79 -19.83
N LEU A 380 -11.85 -47.37 -20.34
CA LEU A 380 -11.66 -46.05 -20.95
C LEU A 380 -11.94 -46.05 -22.47
N LYS A 381 -12.36 -47.20 -23.02
CA LYS A 381 -12.55 -47.43 -24.46
C LYS A 381 -13.91 -48.05 -24.73
N ARG A 382 -14.43 -47.83 -25.92
CA ARG A 382 -15.71 -48.39 -26.40
C ARG A 382 -15.61 -48.73 -27.88
N ASP A 383 -16.63 -49.40 -28.40
CA ASP A 383 -16.82 -49.63 -29.84
C ASP A 383 -15.61 -50.32 -30.52
N PHE A 384 -15.20 -51.45 -29.95
CA PHE A 384 -14.03 -52.19 -30.44
C PHE A 384 -14.31 -52.85 -31.80
N SER A 385 -13.43 -52.58 -32.78
CA SER A 385 -13.36 -53.28 -34.05
C SER A 385 -11.93 -53.82 -34.28
N THR A 386 -11.82 -54.95 -34.98
CA THR A 386 -10.52 -55.53 -35.34
C THR A 386 -9.93 -54.82 -36.55
N LEU A 387 -8.60 -54.63 -36.56
CA LEU A 387 -7.90 -54.09 -37.73
C LEU A 387 -7.73 -55.18 -38.79
N SER A 388 -7.81 -54.80 -40.06
CA SER A 388 -7.62 -55.70 -41.21
C SER A 388 -6.90 -54.98 -42.35
N SER A 389 -6.26 -55.75 -43.23
CA SER A 389 -5.50 -55.23 -44.37
C SER A 389 -4.35 -54.32 -43.96
N SER A 390 -3.80 -54.54 -42.76
CA SER A 390 -2.75 -53.69 -42.22
C SER A 390 -1.45 -53.86 -43.02
N LEU A 391 -1.11 -55.09 -43.42
CA LEU A 391 0.10 -55.36 -44.20
C LEU A 391 0.02 -54.67 -45.57
N GLY A 392 -1.15 -54.80 -46.21
CA GLY A 392 -1.43 -54.16 -47.49
C GLY A 392 -1.27 -52.65 -47.41
N LYS A 393 -1.85 -51.99 -46.40
CA LYS A 393 -1.73 -50.54 -46.22
C LYS A 393 -0.30 -50.12 -45.88
N LEU A 394 0.36 -50.76 -44.91
CA LEU A 394 1.73 -50.40 -44.52
C LEU A 394 2.75 -50.56 -45.65
N ALA A 395 2.57 -51.56 -46.52
CA ALA A 395 3.45 -51.78 -47.67
C ALA A 395 3.45 -50.60 -48.68
N HIS A 396 2.44 -49.74 -48.66
CA HIS A 396 2.37 -48.55 -49.52
C HIS A 396 3.02 -47.31 -48.90
N LEU A 397 3.38 -47.35 -47.61
CA LEU A 397 4.06 -46.24 -46.95
C LEU A 397 5.54 -46.19 -47.32
N LYS A 398 6.07 -44.96 -47.44
CA LYS A 398 7.49 -44.70 -47.70
C LYS A 398 8.11 -43.98 -46.52
N GLY A 399 9.30 -44.42 -46.12
CA GLY A 399 10.16 -43.71 -45.19
C GLY A 399 10.98 -42.65 -45.91
N TYR A 400 11.15 -41.48 -45.29
CA TYR A 400 11.88 -40.35 -45.85
C TYR A 400 12.92 -39.84 -44.87
N HIS A 401 14.05 -39.39 -45.41
CA HIS A 401 14.92 -38.44 -44.73
C HIS A 401 14.54 -37.02 -45.15
N TYR A 402 14.55 -36.08 -44.21
CA TYR A 402 14.18 -34.71 -44.50
C TYR A 402 14.90 -33.70 -43.58
N TYR A 403 14.88 -32.45 -44.00
CA TYR A 403 15.27 -31.30 -43.21
C TYR A 403 14.06 -30.39 -43.02
N TRP A 404 13.95 -29.75 -41.86
CA TRP A 404 12.88 -28.78 -41.63
C TRP A 404 13.09 -27.54 -42.50
N LYS A 405 12.03 -27.08 -43.17
CA LYS A 405 12.06 -25.78 -43.90
C LYS A 405 12.09 -24.59 -42.94
N ASP A 406 11.53 -24.77 -41.75
CA ASP A 406 11.54 -23.79 -40.68
C ASP A 406 12.93 -23.77 -40.04
N LYS A 407 13.63 -22.64 -40.17
CA LYS A 407 14.99 -22.44 -39.68
C LYS A 407 15.10 -22.44 -38.16
N ASP A 408 13.99 -22.25 -37.46
CA ASP A 408 13.95 -22.19 -36.00
C ASP A 408 13.77 -23.59 -35.38
N ARG A 409 13.56 -24.63 -36.21
CA ARG A 409 13.55 -26.04 -35.80
C ARG A 409 14.94 -26.68 -35.93
N ASP A 410 15.08 -27.91 -35.43
CA ASP A 410 16.31 -28.69 -35.56
C ASP A 410 16.70 -28.89 -37.04
N GLN A 411 17.84 -28.34 -37.44
CA GLN A 411 18.34 -28.44 -38.82
C GLN A 411 19.15 -29.72 -39.09
N SER A 412 19.25 -30.63 -38.11
CA SER A 412 19.86 -31.94 -38.31
C SER A 412 19.00 -32.85 -39.20
N LEU A 413 19.62 -33.88 -39.81
CA LEU A 413 18.92 -34.82 -40.69
C LEU A 413 17.87 -35.61 -39.90
N GLN A 414 16.60 -35.46 -40.29
CA GLN A 414 15.48 -36.15 -39.68
C GLN A 414 15.08 -37.39 -40.48
N THR A 415 14.40 -38.34 -39.84
CA THR A 415 13.83 -39.53 -40.50
C THR A 415 12.39 -39.71 -40.06
N GLY A 416 11.48 -39.96 -41.00
CA GLY A 416 10.07 -40.15 -40.67
C GLY A 416 9.17 -40.42 -41.87
N LEU A 417 7.88 -40.15 -41.69
CA LEU A 417 6.83 -40.32 -42.68
C LEU A 417 6.21 -38.97 -43.05
N VAL A 418 5.62 -38.89 -44.25
CA VAL A 418 4.83 -37.73 -44.68
C VAL A 418 3.38 -37.91 -44.26
N ALA A 419 2.85 -36.94 -43.50
CA ALA A 419 1.54 -37.06 -42.88
C ALA A 419 0.38 -37.20 -43.89
N GLN A 420 0.49 -36.56 -45.05
CA GLN A 420 -0.50 -36.62 -46.12
C GLN A 420 -0.60 -38.02 -46.73
N GLU A 421 0.52 -38.73 -46.86
CA GLU A 421 0.53 -40.11 -47.38
C GLU A 421 -0.06 -41.08 -46.36
N VAL A 422 0.25 -40.88 -45.07
CA VAL A 422 -0.33 -41.67 -43.99
C VAL A 422 -1.84 -41.44 -43.89
N GLU A 423 -2.32 -40.20 -44.03
CA GLU A 423 -3.74 -39.86 -43.94
C GLU A 423 -4.59 -40.59 -44.99
N ALA A 424 -4.07 -40.77 -46.21
CA ALA A 424 -4.77 -41.49 -47.27
C ALA A 424 -5.05 -42.97 -46.93
N LEU A 425 -4.25 -43.58 -46.04
CA LEU A 425 -4.33 -44.99 -45.66
C LEU A 425 -4.85 -45.23 -44.24
N PHE A 426 -4.48 -44.33 -43.33
CA PHE A 426 -4.73 -44.33 -41.88
C PHE A 426 -5.18 -42.93 -41.42
N PRO A 427 -6.34 -42.43 -41.87
CA PRO A 427 -6.82 -41.09 -41.52
C PRO A 427 -6.94 -40.87 -40.01
N GLU A 428 -7.21 -41.93 -39.23
CA GLU A 428 -7.32 -41.91 -37.78
C GLU A 428 -6.00 -41.60 -37.05
N LEU A 429 -4.86 -41.77 -37.73
CA LEU A 429 -3.53 -41.50 -37.17
C LEU A 429 -3.02 -40.10 -37.46
N VAL A 430 -3.79 -39.29 -38.20
CA VAL A 430 -3.39 -37.96 -38.63
C VAL A 430 -4.32 -36.92 -38.03
N LYS A 431 -3.74 -35.87 -37.43
CA LYS A 431 -4.49 -34.70 -36.95
C LYS A 431 -4.05 -33.46 -37.71
N THR A 432 -5.02 -32.63 -38.10
CA THR A 432 -4.78 -31.35 -38.77
C THR A 432 -5.01 -30.22 -37.76
N ASP A 433 -4.06 -29.31 -37.63
CA ASP A 433 -4.20 -28.13 -36.77
C ASP A 433 -5.01 -27.00 -37.44
N GLU A 434 -5.26 -25.92 -36.70
CA GLU A 434 -6.02 -24.75 -37.18
C GLU A 434 -5.39 -24.06 -38.41
N LYS A 435 -4.10 -24.26 -38.64
CA LYS A 435 -3.35 -23.69 -39.77
C LYS A 435 -3.27 -24.65 -40.97
N GLY A 436 -3.84 -25.85 -40.85
CA GLY A 436 -3.81 -26.88 -41.88
C GLY A 436 -2.57 -27.78 -41.86
N PHE A 437 -1.67 -27.64 -40.87
CA PHE A 437 -0.53 -28.55 -40.73
C PHE A 437 -0.97 -29.89 -40.15
N LYS A 438 -0.43 -30.97 -40.72
CA LYS A 438 -0.76 -32.34 -40.33
C LYS A 438 0.33 -32.93 -39.43
N SER A 439 -0.11 -33.64 -38.39
CA SER A 439 0.74 -34.30 -37.39
C SER A 439 0.40 -35.79 -37.30
N LEU A 440 1.38 -36.60 -36.92
CA LEU A 440 1.28 -38.07 -36.92
C LEU A 440 1.28 -38.67 -35.53
N ASN A 441 0.39 -39.63 -35.30
CA ASN A 441 0.45 -40.55 -34.17
C ASN A 441 1.27 -41.81 -34.53
N TYR A 442 2.60 -41.72 -34.42
CA TYR A 442 3.49 -42.84 -34.69
C TYR A 442 3.21 -44.08 -33.83
N THR A 443 2.83 -43.89 -32.56
CA THR A 443 2.47 -45.00 -31.66
C THR A 443 1.27 -45.80 -32.18
N GLY A 444 0.33 -45.13 -32.85
CA GLY A 444 -0.85 -45.78 -33.45
C GLY A 444 -0.52 -46.70 -34.62
N LEU A 445 0.68 -46.62 -35.20
CA LEU A 445 1.14 -47.59 -36.20
C LEU A 445 1.49 -48.94 -35.59
N ILE A 446 1.78 -49.01 -34.27
CA ILE A 446 2.19 -50.26 -33.60
C ILE A 446 1.09 -51.34 -33.70
N PRO A 447 -0.20 -51.07 -33.41
CA PRO A 447 -1.27 -52.03 -33.67
C PRO A 447 -1.33 -52.53 -35.12
N HIS A 448 -1.15 -51.64 -36.10
CA HIS A 448 -1.09 -52.05 -37.51
C HIS A 448 0.12 -52.91 -37.83
N LEU A 449 1.29 -52.61 -37.24
CA LEU A 449 2.48 -53.45 -37.37
C LEU A 449 2.23 -54.85 -36.78
N ILE A 450 1.57 -54.94 -35.62
CA ILE A 450 1.20 -56.22 -34.98
C ILE A 450 0.30 -57.04 -35.91
N GLU A 451 -0.76 -56.44 -36.45
CA GLU A 451 -1.67 -57.16 -37.36
C GLU A 451 -1.00 -57.49 -38.70
N SER A 452 -0.10 -56.65 -39.19
CA SER A 452 0.67 -56.92 -40.40
C SER A 452 1.60 -58.12 -40.24
N VAL A 453 2.23 -58.29 -39.07
CA VAL A 453 3.04 -59.47 -38.76
C VAL A 453 2.18 -60.73 -38.72
N LYS A 454 0.96 -60.65 -38.16
CA LYS A 454 0.01 -61.78 -38.16
C LYS A 454 -0.46 -62.13 -39.58
N GLU A 455 -0.78 -61.12 -40.39
CA GLU A 455 -1.15 -61.29 -41.80
C GLU A 455 0.00 -61.93 -42.59
N LEU A 456 1.24 -61.47 -42.39
CA LEU A 456 2.44 -62.02 -43.02
C LEU A 456 2.68 -63.48 -42.60
N ALA A 457 2.57 -63.79 -41.31
CA ALA A 457 2.71 -65.16 -40.81
C ALA A 457 1.67 -66.11 -41.44
N LYS A 458 0.44 -65.64 -41.64
CA LYS A 458 -0.61 -66.40 -42.34
C LYS A 458 -0.27 -66.63 -43.81
N GLN A 459 0.27 -65.63 -44.51
CA GLN A 459 0.71 -65.77 -45.90
C GLN A 459 1.87 -66.77 -46.02
N ASN A 460 2.85 -66.72 -45.11
CA ASN A 460 3.96 -67.66 -45.08
C ASN A 460 3.48 -69.10 -44.85
N ALA A 461 2.59 -69.33 -43.88
CA ALA A 461 2.03 -70.67 -43.65
C ALA A 461 1.27 -71.19 -44.89
N LYS A 462 0.54 -70.32 -45.58
CA LYS A 462 -0.12 -70.68 -46.84
C LYS A 462 0.89 -71.06 -47.92
N LEU A 463 1.94 -70.26 -48.11
CA LEU A 463 3.01 -70.53 -49.08
C LEU A 463 3.76 -71.83 -48.75
N GLU A 464 3.95 -72.18 -47.48
CA GLU A 464 4.56 -73.45 -47.07
C GLU A 464 3.70 -74.65 -47.48
N VAL A 465 2.39 -74.57 -47.28
CA VAL A 465 1.45 -75.63 -47.71
C VAL A 465 1.41 -75.77 -49.23
N GLU A 466 1.32 -74.65 -49.96
CA GLU A 466 1.34 -74.67 -51.43
C GLU A 466 2.66 -75.24 -51.96
N ASN A 467 3.80 -74.84 -51.38
CA ASN A 467 5.09 -75.42 -51.74
C ASN A 467 5.17 -76.93 -51.41
N ALA A 468 4.61 -77.37 -50.29
CA ALA A 468 4.57 -78.80 -49.96
C ALA A 468 3.71 -79.59 -50.95
N ALA A 469 2.55 -79.05 -51.35
CA ALA A 469 1.67 -79.65 -52.35
C ALA A 469 2.33 -79.72 -53.73
N LEU A 470 2.95 -78.62 -54.19
CA LEU A 470 3.69 -78.58 -55.45
C LEU A 470 4.86 -79.57 -55.46
N ARG A 471 5.57 -79.71 -54.33
CA ARG A 471 6.64 -80.72 -54.18
C ARG A 471 6.09 -82.14 -54.27
N ALA A 472 4.92 -82.41 -53.67
CA ALA A 472 4.27 -83.72 -53.76
C ALA A 472 3.77 -84.04 -55.18
N GLU A 473 3.19 -83.05 -55.87
CA GLU A 473 2.75 -83.18 -57.27
C GLU A 473 3.94 -83.38 -58.21
N SER A 474 5.00 -82.60 -58.06
CA SER A 474 6.25 -82.75 -58.82
C SER A 474 6.86 -84.14 -58.62
N LYS A 475 6.86 -84.66 -57.38
CA LYS A 475 7.28 -86.04 -57.10
C LYS A 475 6.40 -87.07 -57.81
N SER A 476 5.07 -86.97 -57.70
CA SER A 476 4.14 -87.85 -58.40
C SER A 476 4.31 -87.82 -59.93
N MET A 477 4.55 -86.64 -60.50
CA MET A 477 4.79 -86.49 -61.93
C MET A 477 6.10 -87.13 -62.35
N ASN A 478 7.17 -86.95 -61.56
CA ASN A 478 8.46 -87.63 -61.79
C ASN A 478 8.31 -89.16 -61.70
N ASP A 479 7.55 -89.69 -60.73
CA ASP A 479 7.30 -91.12 -60.58
C ASP A 479 6.52 -91.69 -61.80
N LYS A 480 5.51 -90.96 -62.29
CA LYS A 480 4.79 -91.30 -63.54
C LYS A 480 5.71 -91.25 -64.76
N LEU A 481 6.56 -90.22 -64.85
CA LEU A 481 7.52 -90.09 -65.94
C LEU A 481 8.49 -91.26 -65.94
N ALA A 482 9.02 -91.64 -64.79
CA ALA A 482 9.87 -92.83 -64.63
C ALA A 482 9.15 -94.11 -65.06
N THR A 483 7.87 -94.26 -64.73
CA THR A 483 7.05 -95.40 -65.14
C THR A 483 6.84 -95.42 -66.67
N ILE A 484 6.57 -94.28 -67.29
CA ILE A 484 6.40 -94.14 -68.75
C ILE A 484 7.71 -94.43 -69.47
N VAL A 485 8.84 -93.90 -68.99
CA VAL A 485 10.18 -94.20 -69.53
C VAL A 485 10.43 -95.71 -69.46
N THR A 486 10.18 -96.34 -68.31
CA THR A 486 10.30 -97.80 -68.16
C THR A 486 9.41 -98.56 -69.15
N ARG A 487 8.17 -98.08 -69.40
CA ARG A 487 7.25 -98.71 -70.34
C ARG A 487 7.66 -98.52 -71.81
N LEU A 488 8.20 -97.35 -72.16
CA LEU A 488 8.79 -97.07 -73.47
C LEU A 488 10.02 -97.94 -73.74
N ASP A 489 10.87 -98.15 -72.73
CA ASP A 489 12.02 -99.04 -72.81
C ASP A 489 11.56 -100.50 -73.02
N GLN A 490 10.49 -100.93 -72.35
CA GLN A 490 9.88 -102.26 -72.57
C GLN A 490 9.27 -102.41 -73.98
N LEU A 491 8.53 -101.42 -74.47
CA LEU A 491 7.90 -101.46 -75.79
C LEU A 491 8.91 -101.37 -76.93
N SER A 492 9.98 -100.58 -76.77
CA SER A 492 11.07 -100.52 -77.75
C SER A 492 11.82 -101.86 -77.81
N SER A 493 12.02 -102.53 -76.68
CA SER A 493 12.56 -103.89 -76.62
C SER A 493 11.65 -104.91 -77.31
N GLN A 494 10.33 -104.87 -77.08
CA GLN A 494 9.36 -105.74 -77.77
C GLN A 494 9.30 -105.48 -79.28
N ARG A 495 9.42 -104.21 -79.71
CA ARG A 495 9.44 -103.83 -81.13
C ARG A 495 10.72 -104.30 -81.83
N ALA A 496 11.86 -104.27 -81.13
CA ALA A 496 13.11 -104.84 -81.63
C ALA A 496 12.99 -106.37 -81.84
N GLU A 497 12.29 -107.08 -80.94
CA GLU A 497 12.02 -108.51 -81.08
C GLU A 497 11.04 -108.85 -82.21
N THR A 498 10.07 -107.97 -82.51
CA THR A 498 9.09 -108.20 -83.60
C THR A 498 9.63 -107.87 -84.99
N MET A 499 10.64 -107.00 -85.12
CA MET A 499 11.32 -106.75 -86.40
C MET A 499 12.42 -107.76 -86.73
N ALA A 500 12.79 -108.63 -85.78
CA ALA A 500 13.78 -109.70 -85.96
C ALA A 500 13.16 -111.05 -86.39
N LYS A 501 11.83 -111.10 -86.57
CA LYS A 501 11.07 -112.19 -87.19
C LYS A 501 10.52 -111.71 -88.53
#